data_AF-A0A8T2FEH2-F1
#
_entry.id   AF-A0A8T2FEH2-F1
#
_cell.length_a   1.000
_cell.length_b   1.000
_cell.length_c   1.000
_cell.angle_alpha   90.00
_cell.angle_beta   90.00
_cell.angle_gamma   90.00
#
_symmetry.space_group_name_H-M   'P 1'
#
loop_
_entity.id
_entity.type
_entity.pdbx_description
1 polymer ?
#
loop_
_entity_poly.entity_id
_entity_poly.type
_entity_poly.pdbx_seq_one_letter_code
_entity_poly.pdbx_strand_id
1 'polypeptide(L)'
;MGRIGLVVTDLVLSFMWIWAGVLVNILVHGVLGFSRTDPSGEIVRYLFSIISMFIFAYLQQATKGGLYNPLTALAAGVSGGFSSFIFSVFVRIPVEVIGSILAVKHIIHVFPEIGKGPKLNVAIHHGALTEGILTFFIVLLSMGLTRKIPGSFFMKTWIGSLAKLTLHILGSDLTGGCMNPAAVMGWAYARGEHITKEHLLVYWLGPVKATLLAVWFFKVVFKPLTEEQEKPKAKSE
;
A
#
# COMPACT_ATOMS: atom_id res chain seq x y z
N MET A 1 0.28 -21.18 1.59
CA MET A 1 0.98 -21.21 0.29
C MET A 1 2.47 -21.37 0.60
N GLY A 2 3.26 -22.05 -0.24
CA GLY A 2 4.71 -22.13 -0.04
C GLY A 2 5.40 -20.77 -0.30
N ARG A 3 6.67 -20.62 0.12
CA ARG A 3 7.44 -19.38 -0.06
C ARG A 3 7.50 -18.91 -1.51
N ILE A 4 7.71 -19.83 -2.46
CA ILE A 4 7.74 -19.51 -3.90
C ILE A 4 6.39 -18.95 -4.37
N GLY A 5 5.27 -19.54 -3.91
CA GLY A 5 3.94 -19.07 -4.27
C GLY A 5 3.66 -17.66 -3.75
N LEU A 6 4.16 -17.31 -2.55
CA LEU A 6 4.08 -15.94 -2.03
C LEU A 6 4.88 -14.97 -2.90
N VAL A 7 6.10 -15.34 -3.29
CA VAL A 7 6.95 -14.51 -4.17
C VAL A 7 6.27 -14.20 -5.50
N VAL A 8 5.74 -15.23 -6.18
CA VAL A 8 5.02 -15.05 -7.45
C VAL A 8 3.79 -14.18 -7.26
N THR A 9 3.05 -14.41 -6.17
CA THR A 9 1.87 -13.61 -5.85
C THR A 9 2.22 -12.15 -5.61
N ASP A 10 3.28 -11.86 -4.85
CA ASP A 10 3.69 -10.50 -4.54
C ASP A 10 4.06 -9.71 -5.81
N LEU A 11 4.75 -10.37 -6.75
CA LEU A 11 5.04 -9.81 -8.06
C LEU A 11 3.75 -9.47 -8.82
N VAL A 12 2.83 -10.43 -8.92
CA VAL A 12 1.58 -10.30 -9.69
C VAL A 12 0.66 -9.24 -9.08
N LEU A 13 0.48 -9.25 -7.75
CA LEU A 13 -0.37 -8.25 -7.09
C LEU A 13 0.23 -6.86 -7.19
N SER A 14 1.55 -6.71 -7.06
CA SER A 14 2.18 -5.40 -7.24
C SER A 14 2.03 -4.89 -8.68
N PHE A 15 2.20 -5.78 -9.67
CA PHE A 15 1.94 -5.45 -11.07
C PHE A 15 0.49 -4.99 -11.30
N MET A 16 -0.47 -5.78 -10.80
CA MET A 16 -1.90 -5.49 -10.93
C MET A 16 -2.28 -4.19 -10.21
N TRP A 17 -1.67 -3.87 -9.07
CA TRP A 17 -2.01 -2.68 -8.29
C TRP A 17 -1.75 -1.39 -9.08
N ILE A 18 -0.62 -1.32 -9.79
CA ILE A 18 -0.31 -0.18 -10.66
C ILE A 18 -1.30 -0.10 -11.83
N TRP A 19 -1.58 -1.24 -12.49
CA TRP A 19 -2.55 -1.31 -13.56
C TRP A 19 -3.94 -0.88 -13.11
N ALA A 20 -4.39 -1.30 -11.94
CA ALA A 20 -5.70 -0.92 -11.40
C ALA A 20 -5.84 0.59 -11.23
N GLY A 21 -4.81 1.27 -10.74
CA GLY A 21 -4.81 2.74 -10.64
C GLY A 21 -4.96 3.44 -11.99
N VAL A 22 -4.31 2.90 -13.04
CA VAL A 22 -4.42 3.44 -14.40
C VAL A 22 -5.78 3.13 -15.01
N LEU A 23 -6.30 1.91 -14.86
CA LEU A 23 -7.61 1.51 -15.36
C LEU A 23 -8.73 2.35 -14.73
N VAL A 24 -8.65 2.64 -13.43
CA VAL A 24 -9.59 3.54 -12.77
C VAL A 24 -9.53 4.94 -13.39
N ASN A 25 -8.34 5.48 -13.65
CA ASN A 25 -8.21 6.78 -14.31
C ASN A 25 -8.76 6.80 -15.75
N ILE A 26 -8.49 5.75 -16.55
CA ILE A 26 -9.02 5.61 -17.91
C ILE A 26 -10.55 5.49 -17.89
N LEU A 27 -11.09 4.69 -16.97
CA LEU A 27 -12.53 4.50 -16.83
C LEU A 27 -13.22 5.82 -16.49
N VAL A 28 -12.74 6.54 -15.48
CA VAL A 28 -13.40 7.78 -15.01
C VAL A 28 -13.26 8.92 -16.02
N HIS A 29 -12.05 9.17 -16.51
CA HIS A 29 -11.79 10.35 -17.34
C HIS A 29 -11.89 10.10 -18.84
N GLY A 30 -11.65 8.87 -19.28
CA GLY A 30 -11.72 8.50 -20.70
C GLY A 30 -13.10 7.96 -21.09
N VAL A 31 -13.58 6.94 -20.38
CA VAL A 31 -14.82 6.23 -20.75
C VAL A 31 -16.06 6.95 -20.24
N LEU A 32 -16.09 7.35 -18.97
CA LEU A 32 -17.22 8.06 -18.36
C LEU A 32 -17.21 9.57 -18.64
N GLY A 33 -16.09 10.11 -19.13
CA GLY A 33 -15.98 11.51 -19.56
C GLY A 33 -15.94 12.54 -18.44
N PHE A 34 -15.73 12.15 -17.18
CA PHE A 34 -15.60 13.10 -16.08
C PHE A 34 -14.30 13.90 -16.22
N SER A 35 -14.38 15.23 -16.02
CA SER A 35 -13.19 16.07 -16.04
C SER A 35 -12.20 15.70 -14.94
N ARG A 36 -10.90 15.86 -15.22
CA ARG A 36 -9.82 15.70 -14.22
C ARG A 36 -9.74 16.83 -13.21
N THR A 37 -10.35 17.97 -13.51
CA THR A 37 -10.30 19.18 -12.67
C THR A 37 -11.60 19.43 -11.92
N ASP A 38 -12.63 18.61 -12.15
CA ASP A 38 -13.93 18.74 -11.51
C ASP A 38 -14.00 17.85 -10.27
N PRO A 39 -14.41 18.37 -9.10
CA PRO A 39 -14.68 17.57 -7.91
C PRO A 39 -15.54 16.31 -8.16
N SER A 40 -16.49 16.37 -9.11
CA SER A 40 -17.34 15.22 -9.43
C SER A 40 -16.51 14.03 -9.95
N GLY A 41 -15.53 14.28 -10.82
CA GLY A 41 -14.64 13.25 -11.36
C GLY A 41 -13.74 12.65 -10.31
N GLU A 42 -13.25 13.45 -9.36
CA GLU A 42 -12.46 12.95 -8.24
C GLU A 42 -13.27 12.03 -7.32
N ILE A 43 -14.51 12.42 -6.98
CA ILE A 43 -15.41 11.60 -6.17
C ILE A 43 -15.65 10.24 -6.84
N VAL A 44 -15.95 10.25 -8.14
CA VAL A 44 -16.16 9.00 -8.91
C VAL A 44 -14.89 8.15 -8.92
N ARG A 45 -13.71 8.77 -9.11
CA ARG A 45 -12.41 8.08 -9.04
C ARG A 45 -12.17 7.45 -7.67
N TYR A 46 -12.53 8.13 -6.59
CA TYR A 46 -12.41 7.62 -5.24
C TYR A 46 -13.33 6.43 -4.96
N LEU A 47 -14.57 6.45 -5.46
CA LEU A 47 -15.50 5.32 -5.36
C LEU A 47 -14.93 4.07 -6.05
N PHE A 48 -14.43 4.20 -7.29
CA PHE A 48 -13.79 3.08 -7.99
C PHE A 48 -12.48 2.64 -7.30
N SER A 49 -11.75 3.55 -6.66
CA SER A 49 -10.56 3.22 -5.88
C SER A 49 -10.90 2.36 -4.66
N ILE A 50 -12.03 2.62 -3.97
CA ILE A 50 -12.53 1.77 -2.89
C ILE A 50 -12.86 0.37 -3.43
N ILE A 51 -13.58 0.28 -4.54
CA ILE A 51 -13.91 -1.01 -5.18
C ILE A 51 -12.63 -1.79 -5.51
N SER A 52 -11.63 -1.12 -6.09
CA SER A 52 -10.31 -1.71 -6.34
C SER A 52 -9.67 -2.24 -5.05
N MET A 53 -9.66 -1.46 -3.96
CA MET A 53 -9.12 -1.92 -2.68
C MET A 53 -9.85 -3.14 -2.11
N PHE A 54 -11.16 -3.27 -2.33
CA PHE A 54 -11.92 -4.48 -1.99
C PHE A 54 -11.48 -5.71 -2.79
N ILE A 55 -11.28 -5.55 -4.10
CA ILE A 55 -10.76 -6.61 -4.96
C ILE A 55 -9.37 -7.04 -4.48
N PHE A 56 -8.48 -6.09 -4.19
CA PHE A 56 -7.15 -6.40 -3.68
C PHE A 56 -7.18 -7.09 -2.33
N ALA A 57 -8.01 -6.63 -1.39
CA ALA A 57 -8.17 -7.31 -0.11
C ALA A 57 -8.63 -8.77 -0.29
N TYR A 58 -9.56 -9.02 -1.22
CA TYR A 58 -10.00 -10.37 -1.56
C TYR A 58 -8.86 -11.20 -2.17
N LEU A 59 -8.10 -10.65 -3.11
CA LEU A 59 -6.95 -11.33 -3.72
C LEU A 59 -5.87 -11.68 -2.70
N GLN A 60 -5.58 -10.79 -1.74
CA GLN A 60 -4.64 -11.06 -0.64
C GLN A 60 -5.12 -12.22 0.25
N GLN A 61 -6.43 -12.30 0.52
CA GLN A 61 -7.03 -13.41 1.26
C GLN A 61 -6.97 -14.73 0.46
N ALA A 62 -7.37 -14.70 -0.81
CA ALA A 62 -7.39 -15.87 -1.70
C ALA A 62 -5.99 -16.46 -1.89
N THR A 63 -4.97 -15.61 -1.97
CA THR A 63 -3.57 -16.00 -2.12
C THR A 63 -2.88 -16.35 -0.80
N LYS A 64 -3.61 -16.25 0.33
CA LYS A 64 -3.13 -16.59 1.68
C LYS A 64 -1.89 -15.78 2.07
N GLY A 65 -1.89 -14.48 1.79
CA GLY A 65 -0.87 -13.55 2.26
C GLY A 65 -0.05 -12.84 1.20
N GLY A 66 -0.51 -12.79 -0.05
CA GLY A 66 0.09 -11.94 -1.08
C GLY A 66 0.10 -10.46 -0.70
N LEU A 67 1.12 -9.73 -1.15
CA LEU A 67 1.36 -8.33 -0.84
C LEU A 67 1.69 -7.53 -2.11
N TYR A 68 1.49 -6.22 -2.04
CA TYR A 68 1.77 -5.29 -3.14
C TYR A 68 2.25 -3.93 -2.63
N ASN A 69 2.64 -3.88 -1.36
CA ASN A 69 3.12 -2.69 -0.68
C ASN A 69 4.25 -3.07 0.30
N PRO A 70 5.48 -2.57 0.07
CA PRO A 70 6.64 -2.89 0.90
C PRO A 70 6.46 -2.62 2.39
N LEU A 71 5.64 -1.64 2.75
CA LEU A 71 5.37 -1.29 4.14
C LEU A 71 4.58 -2.38 4.85
N THR A 72 3.65 -3.02 4.14
CA THR A 72 2.90 -4.18 4.67
C THR A 72 3.81 -5.39 4.81
N ALA A 73 4.72 -5.62 3.85
CA ALA A 73 5.71 -6.70 3.91
C ALA A 73 6.69 -6.51 5.07
N LEU A 74 7.16 -5.28 5.28
CA LEU A 74 8.02 -4.91 6.40
C LEU A 74 7.31 -5.09 7.74
N ALA A 75 6.08 -4.59 7.88
CA ALA A 75 5.30 -4.73 9.11
C ALA A 75 5.07 -6.20 9.50
N ALA A 76 4.72 -7.04 8.51
CA ALA A 76 4.57 -8.48 8.70
C ALA A 76 5.92 -9.16 9.04
N GLY A 77 7.01 -8.77 8.36
CA GLY A 77 8.34 -9.30 8.60
C GLY A 77 8.85 -9.04 10.02
N VAL A 78 8.74 -7.78 10.48
CA VAL A 78 9.14 -7.37 11.84
C VAL A 78 8.25 -7.98 12.92
N SER A 79 7.01 -8.31 12.59
CA SER A 79 6.09 -8.99 13.51
C SER A 79 6.30 -10.50 13.57
N GLY A 80 6.81 -11.13 12.51
CA GLY A 80 6.96 -12.58 12.37
C GLY A 80 8.32 -13.17 12.73
N GLY A 81 9.21 -12.42 13.40
CA GLY A 81 10.54 -12.88 13.83
C GLY A 81 11.62 -12.80 12.74
N PHE A 82 12.86 -13.20 13.09
CA PHE A 82 14.05 -12.93 12.27
C PHE A 82 13.99 -13.55 10.85
N SER A 83 13.58 -14.83 10.73
CA SER A 83 13.47 -15.46 9.40
C SER A 83 12.40 -14.79 8.53
N SER A 84 11.29 -14.34 9.12
CA SER A 84 10.23 -13.62 8.40
C SER A 84 10.73 -12.25 7.96
N PHE A 85 11.43 -11.54 8.86
CA PHE A 85 12.05 -10.25 8.56
C PHE A 85 13.02 -10.33 7.38
N ILE A 86 13.97 -11.26 7.40
CA ILE A 86 14.93 -11.45 6.30
C ILE A 86 14.21 -11.78 5.00
N PHE A 87 13.22 -12.69 5.04
CA PHE A 87 12.44 -13.04 3.86
C PHE A 87 11.66 -11.85 3.30
N SER A 88 11.01 -11.05 4.15
CA SER A 88 10.30 -9.84 3.73
C SER A 88 11.23 -8.82 3.10
N VAL A 89 12.34 -8.48 3.77
CA VAL A 89 13.25 -7.40 3.33
C VAL A 89 14.03 -7.76 2.07
N PHE A 90 14.55 -9.00 1.99
CA PHE A 90 15.45 -9.38 0.91
C PHE A 90 14.77 -10.12 -0.24
N VAL A 91 13.53 -10.58 -0.07
CA VAL A 91 12.81 -11.30 -1.12
C VAL A 91 11.51 -10.61 -1.49
N ARG A 92 10.58 -10.45 -0.53
CA ARG A 92 9.23 -9.95 -0.84
C ARG A 92 9.24 -8.52 -1.35
N ILE A 93 9.89 -7.60 -0.62
CA ILE A 93 9.96 -6.17 -0.99
C ILE A 93 10.60 -5.98 -2.38
N PRO A 94 11.78 -6.56 -2.69
CA PRO A 94 12.35 -6.44 -4.03
C PRO A 94 11.43 -6.96 -5.14
N VAL A 95 10.71 -8.05 -4.89
CA VAL A 95 9.82 -8.66 -5.87
C VAL A 95 8.57 -7.79 -6.11
N GLU A 96 8.02 -7.16 -5.07
CA GLU A 96 6.97 -6.16 -5.22
C GLU A 96 7.46 -4.97 -6.05
N VAL A 97 8.67 -4.47 -5.79
CA VAL A 97 9.27 -3.37 -6.58
C VAL A 97 9.41 -3.77 -8.06
N ILE A 98 9.90 -4.98 -8.33
CA ILE A 98 10.02 -5.51 -9.70
C ILE A 98 8.64 -5.56 -10.37
N GLY A 99 7.62 -6.09 -9.68
CA GLY A 99 6.25 -6.12 -10.20
C GLY A 99 5.72 -4.73 -10.58
N SER A 100 5.95 -3.73 -9.71
CA SER A 100 5.58 -2.34 -9.99
C SER A 100 6.34 -1.72 -11.18
N ILE A 101 7.66 -1.96 -11.29
CA ILE A 101 8.46 -1.48 -12.43
C ILE A 101 7.98 -2.10 -13.74
N LEU A 102 7.75 -3.42 -13.75
CA LEU A 102 7.24 -4.13 -14.92
C LEU A 102 5.87 -3.59 -15.36
N ALA A 103 4.98 -3.32 -14.40
CA ALA A 103 3.68 -2.72 -14.70
C ALA A 103 3.81 -1.34 -15.32
N VAL A 104 4.59 -0.44 -14.72
CA VAL A 104 4.76 0.92 -15.27
C VAL A 104 5.40 0.87 -16.66
N LYS A 105 6.43 0.05 -16.86
CA LYS A 105 7.05 -0.13 -18.18
C LYS A 105 6.03 -0.61 -19.22
N HIS A 106 5.19 -1.57 -18.84
CA HIS A 106 4.12 -2.07 -19.70
C HIS A 106 3.06 -0.98 -19.99
N ILE A 107 2.65 -0.21 -18.98
CA ILE A 107 1.68 0.89 -19.14
C ILE A 107 2.21 1.94 -20.11
N ILE A 108 3.45 2.40 -19.94
CA ILE A 108 4.03 3.43 -20.81
C ILE A 108 4.18 2.92 -22.24
N HIS A 109 4.46 1.62 -22.42
CA HIS A 109 4.51 1.02 -23.75
C HIS A 109 3.14 1.00 -24.44
N VAL A 110 2.06 0.69 -23.71
CA VAL A 110 0.69 0.62 -24.24
C VAL A 110 0.06 2.01 -24.37
N PHE A 111 0.34 2.90 -23.42
CA PHE A 111 -0.24 4.23 -23.29
C PHE A 111 0.88 5.26 -23.02
N PRO A 112 1.60 5.73 -24.06
CA PRO A 112 2.75 6.62 -23.89
C PRO A 112 2.44 7.95 -23.20
N GLU A 113 1.20 8.41 -23.27
CA GLU A 113 0.75 9.69 -22.70
C GLU A 113 0.21 9.58 -21.27
N ILE A 114 0.16 8.36 -20.68
CA ILE A 114 -0.43 8.16 -19.35
C ILE A 114 0.58 8.40 -18.23
N GLY A 115 0.17 9.31 -17.34
CA GLY A 115 0.59 9.34 -15.95
C GLY A 115 1.98 9.92 -15.70
N LYS A 116 2.06 10.76 -14.66
CA LYS A 116 3.31 11.03 -13.97
C LYS A 116 3.11 10.47 -12.57
N GLY A 117 4.08 9.73 -12.06
CA GLY A 117 4.13 9.33 -10.64
C GLY A 117 4.00 10.55 -9.72
N PRO A 118 3.96 10.34 -8.40
CA PRO A 118 3.67 11.42 -7.46
C PRO A 118 4.62 12.60 -7.61
N LYS A 119 4.10 13.77 -7.23
CA LYS A 119 4.81 15.04 -7.26
C LYS A 119 4.94 15.56 -5.84
N LEU A 120 6.16 15.85 -5.43
CA LEU A 120 6.42 16.56 -4.20
C LEU A 120 6.20 18.07 -4.43
N ASN A 121 5.33 18.68 -3.64
CA ASN A 121 5.04 20.13 -3.70
C ASN A 121 5.59 20.90 -2.49
N VAL A 122 6.27 20.21 -1.56
CA VAL A 122 6.88 20.80 -0.36
C VAL A 122 8.37 20.47 -0.28
N ALA A 123 9.08 21.06 0.67
CA ALA A 123 10.48 20.71 0.90
C ALA A 123 10.64 19.24 1.30
N ILE A 124 11.74 18.60 0.89
CA ILE A 124 12.01 17.15 1.08
C ILE A 124 11.77 16.68 2.53
N HIS A 125 12.20 17.45 3.53
CA HIS A 125 12.01 17.08 4.93
C HIS A 125 10.54 17.12 5.37
N HIS A 126 9.78 18.12 4.90
CA HIS A 126 8.33 18.17 5.10
C HIS A 126 7.64 17.00 4.40
N GLY A 127 8.04 16.70 3.16
CA GLY A 127 7.50 15.56 2.43
C GLY A 127 7.76 14.23 3.13
N ALA A 128 8.98 14.00 3.57
CA ALA A 128 9.36 12.79 4.31
C ALA A 128 8.61 12.67 5.64
N LEU A 129 8.39 13.79 6.33
CA LEU A 129 7.55 13.83 7.53
C LEU A 129 6.09 13.50 7.20
N THR A 130 5.52 14.10 6.16
CA THR A 130 4.14 13.85 5.72
C THR A 130 3.93 12.38 5.36
N GLU A 131 4.70 11.83 4.42
CA GLU A 131 4.59 10.40 4.05
C GLU A 131 4.85 9.48 5.25
N GLY A 132 5.77 9.86 6.14
CA GLY A 132 6.02 9.15 7.40
C GLY A 132 4.78 9.12 8.31
N ILE A 133 4.16 10.27 8.58
CA ILE A 133 2.96 10.37 9.43
C ILE A 133 1.80 9.58 8.83
N LEU A 134 1.53 9.73 7.54
CA LEU A 134 0.48 9.00 6.84
C LEU A 134 0.71 7.48 6.93
N THR A 135 1.95 7.05 6.70
CA THR A 135 2.37 5.65 6.83
C THR A 135 2.20 5.12 8.24
N PHE A 136 2.60 5.89 9.26
CA PHE A 136 2.48 5.50 10.65
C PHE A 136 1.02 5.18 11.00
N PHE A 137 0.09 6.07 10.65
CA PHE A 137 -1.33 5.88 10.94
C PHE A 137 -1.94 4.72 10.18
N ILE A 138 -1.65 4.55 8.88
CA ILE A 138 -2.24 3.43 8.11
C ILE A 138 -1.72 2.07 8.59
N VAL A 139 -0.44 1.97 8.96
CA VAL A 139 0.14 0.74 9.53
C VAL A 139 -0.49 0.45 10.90
N LEU A 140 -0.59 1.46 11.76
CA LEU A 140 -1.20 1.32 13.09
C LEU A 140 -2.67 0.88 13.01
N LEU A 141 -3.44 1.49 12.11
CA LEU A 141 -4.84 1.13 11.86
C LEU A 141 -4.96 -0.29 11.31
N SER A 142 -4.11 -0.68 10.37
CA SER A 142 -4.10 -2.05 9.81
C SER A 142 -3.86 -3.11 10.90
N MET A 143 -2.88 -2.88 11.78
CA MET A 143 -2.62 -3.76 12.92
C MET A 143 -3.79 -3.77 13.91
N GLY A 144 -4.35 -2.60 14.23
CA GLY A 144 -5.51 -2.47 15.11
C GLY A 144 -6.76 -3.17 14.62
N LEU A 145 -7.10 -3.03 13.32
CA LEU A 145 -8.22 -3.72 12.68
C LEU A 145 -8.03 -5.23 12.68
N THR A 146 -6.81 -5.69 12.43
CA THR A 146 -6.48 -7.12 12.44
C THR A 146 -6.74 -7.72 13.82
N ARG A 147 -6.33 -7.02 14.89
CA ARG A 147 -6.49 -7.44 16.28
C ARG A 147 -7.92 -7.31 16.82
N LYS A 148 -8.60 -6.18 16.60
CA LYS A 148 -9.89 -5.87 17.25
C LYS A 148 -11.10 -6.51 16.58
N ILE A 149 -11.04 -6.79 15.28
CA ILE A 149 -12.21 -7.30 14.52
C ILE A 149 -11.87 -8.65 13.88
N PRO A 150 -11.44 -9.68 14.64
CA PRO A 150 -11.07 -10.97 14.04
C PRO A 150 -12.24 -11.56 13.23
N GLY A 151 -11.94 -12.12 12.05
CA GLY A 151 -12.94 -12.83 11.22
C GLY A 151 -13.83 -11.98 10.30
N SER A 152 -14.01 -10.67 10.52
CA SER A 152 -14.84 -9.85 9.60
C SER A 152 -14.02 -9.29 8.44
N PHE A 153 -14.00 -10.00 7.31
CA PHE A 153 -13.34 -9.54 6.09
C PHE A 153 -13.92 -8.19 5.63
N PHE A 154 -15.24 -8.11 5.47
CA PHE A 154 -15.90 -6.93 4.91
C PHE A 154 -15.67 -5.66 5.75
N MET A 155 -15.85 -5.74 7.08
CA MET A 155 -15.72 -4.58 7.95
C MET A 155 -14.26 -4.08 8.02
N LYS A 156 -13.27 -4.98 8.09
CA LYS A 156 -11.85 -4.60 8.04
C LYS A 156 -11.51 -3.91 6.73
N THR A 157 -11.95 -4.48 5.61
CA THR A 157 -11.67 -3.95 4.27
C THR A 157 -12.36 -2.60 4.08
N TRP A 158 -13.60 -2.44 4.55
CA TRP A 158 -14.31 -1.16 4.48
C TRP A 158 -13.58 -0.05 5.25
N ILE A 159 -13.31 -0.28 6.54
CA ILE A 159 -12.63 0.72 7.38
C ILE A 159 -11.21 1.00 6.87
N GLY A 160 -10.47 -0.05 6.48
CA GLY A 160 -9.12 0.08 5.96
C GLY A 160 -9.06 0.85 4.64
N SER A 161 -10.00 0.61 3.73
CA SER A 161 -10.07 1.31 2.44
C SER A 161 -10.44 2.78 2.62
N LEU A 162 -11.41 3.08 3.48
CA LEU A 162 -11.77 4.45 3.82
C LEU A 162 -10.60 5.18 4.49
N ALA A 163 -9.95 4.57 5.48
CA ALA A 163 -8.78 5.17 6.14
C ALA A 163 -7.63 5.44 5.16
N LYS A 164 -7.30 4.49 4.29
CA LYS A 164 -6.27 4.66 3.27
C LYS A 164 -6.62 5.79 2.30
N LEU A 165 -7.88 5.86 1.88
CA LEU A 165 -8.36 6.92 1.00
C LEU A 165 -8.31 8.29 1.68
N THR A 166 -8.77 8.40 2.92
CA THR A 166 -8.72 9.65 3.70
C THR A 166 -7.28 10.13 3.86
N LEU A 167 -6.35 9.24 4.23
CA LEU A 167 -4.93 9.58 4.35
C LEU A 167 -4.31 9.95 3.00
N HIS A 168 -4.71 9.28 1.92
CA HIS A 168 -4.29 9.63 0.57
C HIS A 168 -4.72 11.06 0.20
N ILE A 169 -5.99 11.41 0.44
CA ILE A 169 -6.52 12.76 0.19
C ILE A 169 -5.75 13.79 1.02
N LEU A 170 -5.56 13.55 2.32
CA LEU A 170 -4.81 14.46 3.21
C LEU A 170 -3.35 14.69 2.79
N GLY A 171 -2.72 13.68 2.19
CA GLY A 171 -1.34 13.76 1.70
C GLY A 171 -1.19 14.21 0.25
N SER A 172 -2.28 14.22 -0.52
CA SER A 172 -2.24 14.33 -1.98
C SER A 172 -1.58 15.62 -2.45
N ASP A 173 -1.94 16.75 -1.86
CA ASP A 173 -1.43 18.07 -2.24
C ASP A 173 0.03 18.29 -1.85
N LEU A 174 0.54 17.56 -0.85
CA LEU A 174 1.91 17.75 -0.34
C LEU A 174 2.91 16.80 -1.01
N THR A 175 2.56 15.51 -1.08
CA THR A 175 3.47 14.43 -1.49
C THR A 175 2.84 13.47 -2.50
N GLY A 176 1.55 13.61 -2.80
CA GLY A 176 0.76 12.62 -3.52
C GLY A 176 0.11 11.56 -2.62
N GLY A 177 0.36 11.58 -1.31
CA GLY A 177 -0.27 10.68 -0.33
C GLY A 177 -0.13 9.19 -0.67
N CYS A 178 1.08 8.77 -1.03
CA CYS A 178 1.30 7.48 -1.71
C CYS A 178 1.22 6.29 -0.77
N MET A 179 1.96 6.35 0.35
CA MET A 179 2.06 5.27 1.34
C MET A 179 2.32 3.88 0.72
N ASN A 180 3.05 3.84 -0.40
CA ASN A 180 3.43 2.60 -1.09
C ASN A 180 4.74 2.80 -1.90
N PRO A 181 5.91 2.46 -1.32
CA PRO A 181 7.21 2.67 -1.95
C PRO A 181 7.36 1.94 -3.30
N ALA A 182 6.82 0.72 -3.44
CA ALA A 182 6.93 -0.05 -4.70
C ALA A 182 6.20 0.68 -5.84
N ALA A 183 5.00 1.18 -5.56
CA ALA A 183 4.24 1.92 -6.57
C ALA A 183 4.93 3.20 -7.02
N VAL A 184 5.51 3.95 -6.06
CA VAL A 184 6.24 5.18 -6.39
C VAL A 184 7.54 4.86 -7.13
N MET A 185 8.24 3.78 -6.74
CA MET A 185 9.46 3.31 -7.39
C MET A 185 9.22 2.92 -8.85
N GLY A 186 8.09 2.28 -9.18
CA GLY A 186 7.75 1.94 -10.56
C GLY A 186 7.75 3.17 -11.49
N TRP A 187 7.09 4.25 -11.07
CA TRP A 187 7.04 5.50 -11.83
C TRP A 187 8.37 6.25 -11.82
N ALA A 188 9.05 6.32 -10.67
CA ALA A 188 10.35 6.99 -10.57
C ALA A 188 11.43 6.28 -11.40
N TYR A 189 11.38 4.96 -11.51
CA TYR A 189 12.31 4.18 -12.32
C TYR A 189 12.15 4.51 -13.81
N ALA A 190 10.91 4.54 -14.30
CA ALA A 190 10.62 4.88 -15.69
C ALA A 190 11.06 6.31 -16.07
N ARG A 191 11.12 7.24 -15.10
CA ARG A 191 11.59 8.62 -15.30
C ARG A 191 13.10 8.81 -15.07
N GLY A 192 13.81 7.78 -14.59
CA GLY A 192 15.22 7.92 -14.19
C GLY A 192 15.42 8.68 -12.87
N GLU A 193 14.37 8.91 -12.09
CA GLU A 193 14.38 9.69 -10.84
C GLU A 193 14.49 8.83 -9.57
N HIS A 194 14.55 7.51 -9.70
CA HIS A 194 14.54 6.54 -8.61
C HIS A 194 15.71 6.62 -7.62
N ILE A 195 16.80 7.31 -7.96
CA ILE A 195 17.99 7.49 -7.08
C ILE A 195 18.04 8.91 -6.49
N THR A 196 17.04 9.77 -6.78
CA THR A 196 17.02 11.14 -6.26
C THR A 196 16.87 11.16 -4.73
N LYS A 197 17.39 12.22 -4.10
CA LYS A 197 17.22 12.44 -2.65
C LYS A 197 15.76 12.54 -2.25
N GLU A 198 14.95 13.19 -3.08
CA GLU A 198 13.49 13.21 -2.92
C GLU A 198 12.93 11.80 -2.84
N HIS A 199 13.21 10.97 -3.86
CA HIS A 199 12.65 9.63 -3.93
C HIS A 199 13.04 8.77 -2.72
N LEU A 200 14.34 8.73 -2.40
CA LEU A 200 14.88 7.90 -1.34
C LEU A 200 14.45 8.36 0.05
N LEU A 201 14.38 9.68 0.30
CA LEU A 201 14.04 10.19 1.63
C LEU A 201 12.53 10.23 1.88
N VAL A 202 11.76 10.67 0.89
CA VAL A 202 10.32 10.91 1.03
C VAL A 202 9.53 9.61 0.91
N TYR A 203 9.79 8.83 -0.14
CA TYR A 203 8.94 7.68 -0.48
C TYR A 203 9.48 6.34 0.02
N TRP A 204 10.72 6.30 0.52
CA TRP A 204 11.31 5.11 1.14
C TRP A 204 11.62 5.33 2.62
N LEU A 205 12.58 6.21 2.94
CA LEU A 205 13.10 6.32 4.31
C LEU A 205 12.03 6.74 5.33
N GLY A 206 11.23 7.76 5.02
CA GLY A 206 10.14 8.23 5.88
C GLY A 206 9.13 7.10 6.18
N PRO A 207 8.50 6.51 5.16
CA PRO A 207 7.59 5.38 5.32
C PRO A 207 8.19 4.16 6.05
N VAL A 208 9.44 3.78 5.75
CA VAL A 208 10.11 2.66 6.42
C VAL A 208 10.27 2.94 7.91
N LYS A 209 10.80 4.11 8.28
CA LYS A 209 10.96 4.51 9.70
C LYS A 209 9.62 4.55 10.42
N ALA A 210 8.59 5.11 9.77
CA ALA A 210 7.24 5.16 10.31
C ALA A 210 6.63 3.78 10.51
N THR A 211 6.86 2.84 9.60
CA THR A 211 6.39 1.45 9.72
C THR A 211 7.04 0.76 10.91
N LEU A 212 8.35 0.89 11.07
CA LEU A 212 9.08 0.34 12.23
C LEU A 212 8.57 0.94 13.55
N LEU A 213 8.38 2.26 13.58
CA LEU A 213 7.84 2.97 14.73
C LEU A 213 6.42 2.52 15.06
N ALA A 214 5.54 2.36 14.06
CA ALA A 214 4.17 1.92 14.24
C ALA A 214 4.09 0.49 14.80
N VAL A 215 4.91 -0.43 14.27
CA VAL A 215 4.98 -1.81 14.78
C VAL A 215 5.49 -1.84 16.22
N TRP A 216 6.54 -1.07 16.51
CA TRP A 216 7.07 -0.95 17.87
C TRP A 216 6.03 -0.36 18.82
N PHE A 217 5.44 0.78 18.46
CA PHE A 217 4.41 1.47 19.25
C PHE A 217 3.22 0.55 19.53
N PHE A 218 2.77 -0.18 18.50
CA PHE A 218 1.64 -1.11 18.65
C PHE A 218 1.96 -2.21 19.67
N LYS A 219 3.15 -2.81 19.61
CA LYS A 219 3.58 -3.88 20.53
C LYS A 219 3.72 -3.39 21.97
N VAL A 220 4.24 -2.16 22.16
CA VAL A 220 4.46 -1.58 23.50
C VAL A 220 3.15 -1.12 24.13
N VAL A 221 2.32 -0.38 23.39
CA VAL A 221 1.10 0.24 23.92
C VAL A 221 -0.05 -0.76 23.98
N PHE A 222 -0.24 -1.56 22.93
CA PHE A 222 -1.23 -2.61 22.90
C PHE A 222 -0.51 -3.93 23.22
N LYS A 223 -0.30 -4.19 24.51
CA LYS A 223 0.35 -5.43 25.04
C LYS A 223 -0.03 -6.68 24.21
N PRO A 224 0.87 -7.64 23.97
CA PRO A 224 0.53 -8.89 23.30
C PRO A 224 -0.70 -9.52 23.96
N LEU A 225 -1.66 -10.03 23.17
CA LEU A 225 -2.73 -10.85 23.72
C LEU A 225 -2.06 -12.10 24.31
N THR A 226 -2.37 -12.45 25.57
CA THR A 226 -1.95 -13.73 26.14
C THR A 226 -2.55 -14.86 25.28
N GLU A 227 -1.87 -16.00 25.12
CA GLU A 227 -2.29 -17.12 24.26
C GLU A 227 -3.76 -17.57 24.48
N GLU A 228 -4.32 -17.36 25.67
CA GLU A 228 -5.75 -17.61 25.98
C GLU A 228 -6.75 -16.74 25.19
N GLN A 229 -6.34 -15.53 24.76
CA GLN A 229 -7.20 -14.59 24.03
C GLN A 229 -7.10 -14.74 22.50
N GLU A 230 -6.16 -15.53 21.99
CA GLU A 230 -5.98 -15.80 20.54
C GLU A 230 -6.83 -16.96 20.03
N LYS A 231 -7.34 -17.83 20.91
CA LYS A 231 -8.32 -18.84 20.49
C LYS A 231 -9.62 -18.12 20.13
N PRO A 232 -10.13 -18.25 18.88
CA PRO A 232 -11.51 -17.87 18.62
C PRO A 232 -12.34 -18.64 19.62
N LYS A 233 -13.17 -17.96 20.41
CA LYS A 233 -14.24 -18.63 21.15
C LYS A 233 -14.97 -19.47 20.12
N ALA A 234 -14.78 -20.79 20.18
CA ALA A 234 -15.58 -21.72 19.41
C ALA A 234 -17.02 -21.29 19.69
N LYS A 235 -17.78 -20.99 18.64
CA LYS A 235 -19.21 -20.74 18.77
C LYS A 235 -19.79 -22.01 19.38
N SER A 236 -20.05 -21.98 20.68
CA SER A 236 -20.94 -22.90 21.34
C SER A 236 -22.34 -22.47 20.96
N GLU A 237 -22.98 -23.34 20.18
CA GLU A 237 -24.41 -23.42 19.84
C GLU A 237 -24.95 -22.38 18.84
#